data_AF-A0A8S4QU49-F1
#
_entry.id   AF-A0A8S4QU49-F1
#
_cell.length_a   1.000
_cell.length_b   1.000
_cell.length_c   1.000
_cell.angle_alpha   90.00
_cell.angle_beta   90.00
_cell.angle_gamma   90.00
#
_symmetry.space_group_name_H-M   'P 1'
#
loop_
_entity.id
_entity.type
_entity.pdbx_description
1 polymer ?
#
loop_
_entity_poly.entity_id
_entity_poly.type
_entity_poly.pdbx_seq_one_letter_code
_entity_poly.pdbx_strand_id
1 'polypeptide(L)'
;MKRTRNDAVKAAVTSYLERRNYPDIDFFNNSSTSRSAEEMAVATIVQYESSRANSILFSCINNDPGHYDVQYTRLVSFIKEINIEKVKNELLGLLTPLLCHMYLEMLRGGHGGAAQMFLKRHSATLPQKDLSYHQPIDGNLPSALYRPNSLEQLFNSLQNGTIDNETPEKDYMNQLLDDIGSVYTLQEVESRPSIAAFRSCKYDIYLSQDALNMLKAYLAKHSHVLLIQVLQTWFHIDINSDSKKNSEDDEEQPEDVNANCEEKLNDKH
;
A
#
# COMPACT_ATOMS: atom_id res chain seq x y z
N MET A 1 -55.50 -10.42 9.88
CA MET A 1 -54.29 -9.64 9.56
C MET A 1 -53.07 -10.46 9.98
N LYS A 2 -52.24 -10.92 9.04
CA LYS A 2 -51.02 -11.69 9.37
C LYS A 2 -49.96 -10.71 9.84
N ARG A 3 -49.65 -10.70 11.15
CA ARG A 3 -48.49 -9.96 11.69
C ARG A 3 -47.25 -10.44 10.97
N THR A 4 -46.49 -9.54 10.34
CA THR A 4 -45.25 -9.95 9.69
C THR A 4 -44.24 -10.33 10.77
N ARG A 5 -43.32 -11.26 10.46
CA ARG A 5 -42.27 -11.69 11.40
C ARG A 5 -41.46 -10.50 11.94
N ASN A 6 -41.32 -9.45 11.13
CA ASN A 6 -40.63 -8.22 11.51
C ASN A 6 -41.38 -7.46 12.63
N ASP A 7 -42.70 -7.37 12.56
CA ASP A 7 -43.54 -6.72 13.57
C ASP A 7 -43.46 -7.44 14.93
N ALA A 8 -43.42 -8.78 14.90
CA ALA A 8 -43.28 -9.58 16.11
C ALA A 8 -41.90 -9.38 16.78
N VAL A 9 -40.83 -9.26 15.98
CA VAL A 9 -39.48 -8.98 16.47
C VAL A 9 -39.40 -7.56 17.04
N LYS A 10 -39.94 -6.56 16.35
CA LYS A 10 -39.99 -5.18 16.84
C LYS A 10 -40.71 -5.09 18.19
N ALA A 11 -41.90 -5.68 18.31
CA ALA A 11 -42.65 -5.68 19.56
C ALA A 11 -41.90 -6.37 20.71
N ALA A 12 -41.20 -7.47 20.44
CA ALA A 12 -40.40 -8.16 21.45
C ALA A 12 -39.20 -7.32 21.91
N VAL A 13 -38.52 -6.63 20.99
CA VAL A 13 -37.39 -5.74 21.30
C VAL A 13 -37.86 -4.52 22.09
N THR A 14 -38.95 -3.88 21.69
CA THR A 14 -39.55 -2.74 22.43
C THR A 14 -39.87 -3.14 23.86
N SER A 15 -40.57 -4.27 24.06
CA SER A 15 -40.91 -4.75 25.41
C SER A 15 -39.68 -5.08 26.26
N TYR A 16 -38.60 -5.55 25.63
CA TYR A 16 -37.33 -5.80 26.32
C TYR A 16 -36.66 -4.50 26.79
N LEU A 17 -36.61 -3.48 25.92
CA LEU A 17 -36.00 -2.19 26.23
C LEU A 17 -36.77 -1.43 27.31
N GLU A 18 -38.11 -1.48 27.28
CA GLU A 18 -38.98 -0.97 28.34
C GLU A 18 -38.66 -1.61 29.69
N ARG A 19 -38.51 -2.95 29.72
CA ARG A 19 -38.16 -3.69 30.95
C ARG A 19 -36.78 -3.30 31.51
N ARG A 20 -35.88 -2.80 30.65
CA ARG A 20 -34.52 -2.38 31.02
C ARG A 20 -34.42 -0.88 31.33
N ASN A 21 -35.53 -0.13 31.30
CA ASN A 21 -35.59 1.31 31.54
C ASN A 21 -34.65 2.13 30.64
N TYR A 22 -34.56 1.78 29.35
CA TYR A 22 -33.86 2.64 28.39
C TYR A 22 -34.70 3.90 28.09
N PRO A 23 -34.10 5.11 28.12
CA PRO A 23 -34.76 6.32 27.64
C PRO A 23 -34.94 6.30 26.11
N ASP A 24 -35.94 7.04 25.61
CA ASP A 24 -36.19 7.32 24.17
C ASP A 24 -36.55 6.11 23.27
N ILE A 25 -37.43 5.25 23.77
CA ILE A 25 -37.93 4.06 23.06
C ILE A 25 -38.68 4.41 21.75
N ASP A 26 -39.29 5.59 21.70
CA ASP A 26 -40.02 6.08 20.52
C ASP A 26 -39.12 6.30 19.30
N PHE A 27 -37.82 6.55 19.49
CA PHE A 27 -36.85 6.70 18.41
C PHE A 27 -36.62 5.37 17.66
N PHE A 28 -36.69 4.23 18.36
CA PHE A 28 -36.55 2.90 17.78
C PHE A 28 -37.78 2.47 16.99
N ASN A 29 -38.94 3.06 17.27
CA ASN A 29 -40.18 2.75 16.55
C ASN A 29 -40.24 3.41 15.17
N ASN A 30 -39.60 4.58 15.03
CA ASN A 30 -39.60 5.38 13.80
C ASN A 30 -38.36 5.16 12.92
N SER A 31 -37.29 4.56 13.45
CA SER A 31 -36.11 4.23 12.66
C SER A 31 -36.34 2.91 11.90
N SER A 32 -36.53 3.01 10.59
CA SER A 32 -36.37 1.88 9.68
C SER A 32 -34.93 1.40 9.78
N THR A 33 -34.69 0.30 10.49
CA THR A 33 -33.38 -0.37 10.58
C THR A 33 -32.97 -1.05 9.27
N SER A 34 -33.84 -1.02 8.25
CA SER A 34 -33.54 -1.42 6.89
C SER A 34 -32.82 -0.28 6.18
N ARG A 35 -31.53 -0.44 5.92
CA ARG A 35 -30.82 0.41 4.94
C ARG A 35 -31.22 -0.02 3.53
N SER A 36 -31.53 0.94 2.67
CA SER A 36 -31.72 0.64 1.24
C SER A 36 -30.38 0.31 0.58
N ALA A 37 -30.42 -0.32 -0.60
CA ALA A 37 -29.21 -0.60 -1.37
C ALA A 37 -28.50 0.71 -1.78
N GLU A 38 -29.29 1.75 -2.09
CA GLU A 38 -28.80 3.10 -2.39
C GLU A 38 -28.12 3.73 -1.18
N GLU A 39 -28.71 3.62 0.01
CA GLU A 39 -28.10 4.13 1.25
C GLU A 39 -26.80 3.38 1.60
N MET A 40 -26.73 2.07 1.32
CA MET A 40 -25.52 1.27 1.52
C MET A 40 -24.41 1.67 0.53
N ALA A 41 -24.77 1.91 -0.73
CA ALA A 41 -23.83 2.38 -1.74
C ALA A 41 -23.31 3.78 -1.41
N VAL A 42 -24.19 4.72 -1.02
CA VAL A 42 -23.80 6.07 -0.60
C VAL A 42 -22.93 6.02 0.65
N ALA A 43 -23.27 5.20 1.66
CA ALA A 43 -22.42 5.05 2.84
C ALA A 43 -21.05 4.46 2.49
N THR A 44 -20.98 3.58 1.50
CA THR A 44 -19.71 3.03 0.98
C THR A 44 -18.92 4.15 0.29
N ILE A 45 -19.51 4.87 -0.66
CA ILE A 45 -18.88 6.00 -1.36
C ILE A 45 -18.37 7.04 -0.36
N VAL A 46 -19.20 7.45 0.61
CA VAL A 46 -18.81 8.39 1.66
C VAL A 46 -17.67 7.83 2.51
N GLN A 47 -17.63 6.53 2.84
CA GLN A 47 -16.49 5.92 3.55
C GLN A 47 -15.20 5.92 2.74
N TYR A 48 -15.28 5.79 1.41
CA TYR A 48 -14.13 5.86 0.50
C TYR A 48 -13.65 7.30 0.27
N GLU A 49 -14.57 8.27 0.16
CA GLU A 49 -14.26 9.68 -0.07
C GLU A 49 -13.90 10.44 1.21
N SER A 50 -14.39 10.00 2.38
CA SER A 50 -13.96 10.50 3.69
C SER A 50 -12.60 9.90 4.09
N SER A 51 -11.61 10.10 3.22
CA SER A 51 -10.20 10.05 3.57
C SER A 51 -10.00 10.84 4.87
N ARG A 52 -9.65 10.10 5.93
CA ARG A 52 -9.92 10.49 7.32
C ARG A 52 -8.85 11.46 7.82
N ALA A 53 -8.99 12.74 7.52
CA ALA A 53 -8.30 13.77 8.30
C ALA A 53 -8.69 13.58 9.78
N ASN A 54 -7.70 13.30 10.64
CA ASN A 54 -7.87 13.16 12.09
C ASN A 54 -8.74 11.98 12.57
N SER A 55 -8.55 10.79 12.00
CA SER A 55 -9.02 9.57 12.66
C SER A 55 -8.23 9.28 13.94
N ILE A 56 -8.80 9.58 15.10
CA ILE A 56 -8.39 8.93 16.35
C ILE A 56 -8.98 7.51 16.30
N LEU A 57 -8.23 6.57 15.73
CA LEU A 57 -8.53 5.16 15.97
C LEU A 57 -8.16 4.88 17.42
N PHE A 58 -9.12 4.46 18.25
CA PHE A 58 -8.83 3.82 19.54
C PHE A 58 -8.18 2.46 19.23
N SER A 59 -6.88 2.51 18.92
CA SER A 59 -6.09 1.30 18.76
C SER A 59 -5.58 0.89 20.13
N CYS A 60 -6.04 -0.27 20.60
CA CYS A 60 -5.48 -0.95 21.77
C CYS A 60 -4.16 -1.67 21.44
N ILE A 61 -3.54 -1.35 20.32
CA ILE A 61 -2.32 -2.00 19.83
C ILE A 61 -1.14 -1.32 20.48
N ASN A 62 -0.27 -2.15 21.05
CA ASN A 62 0.91 -1.72 21.77
C ASN A 62 1.77 -0.81 20.87
N ASN A 63 1.91 0.45 21.27
CA ASN A 63 2.70 1.44 20.54
C ASN A 63 4.20 1.39 20.92
N ASP A 64 4.63 0.33 21.60
CA ASP A 64 6.04 0.12 21.94
C ASP A 64 6.93 0.18 20.68
N PRO A 65 7.88 1.12 20.60
CA PRO A 65 8.82 1.25 19.49
C PRO A 65 9.58 -0.05 19.17
N GLY A 66 9.85 -0.89 20.17
CA GLY A 66 10.55 -2.15 19.97
C GLY A 66 9.78 -3.12 19.06
N HIS A 67 8.45 -3.09 19.10
CA HIS A 67 7.63 -3.95 18.24
C HIS A 67 7.62 -3.51 16.78
N TYR A 68 7.75 -2.21 16.48
CA TYR A 68 7.84 -1.71 15.10
C TYR A 68 9.07 -2.29 14.40
N ASP A 69 10.24 -2.20 15.05
CA ASP A 69 11.49 -2.76 14.54
C ASP A 69 11.38 -4.27 14.28
N VAL A 70 10.96 -5.04 15.29
CA VAL A 70 10.90 -6.50 15.20
C VAL A 70 9.94 -6.96 14.11
N GLN A 71 8.76 -6.35 14.01
CA GLN A 71 7.76 -6.75 13.01
C GLN A 71 8.19 -6.38 11.59
N TYR A 72 8.77 -5.18 11.41
CA TYR A 72 9.26 -4.76 10.10
C TYR A 72 10.44 -5.63 9.64
N THR A 73 11.43 -5.89 10.50
CA THR A 73 12.55 -6.79 10.16
C THR A 73 12.08 -8.18 9.77
N ARG A 74 11.15 -8.77 10.53
CA ARG A 74 10.61 -10.11 10.21
C ARG A 74 9.88 -10.11 8.87
N LEU A 75 9.12 -9.06 8.56
CA LEU A 75 8.42 -8.94 7.27
C LEU A 75 9.42 -8.85 6.12
N VAL A 76 10.46 -8.04 6.25
CA VAL A 76 11.53 -7.91 5.24
C VAL A 76 12.24 -9.25 5.04
N SER A 77 12.59 -9.95 6.12
CA SER A 77 13.20 -11.29 6.05
C SER A 77 12.28 -12.30 5.36
N PHE A 78 11.00 -12.33 5.73
CA PHE A 78 10.01 -13.19 5.09
C PHE A 78 9.90 -12.93 3.58
N ILE A 79 9.80 -11.67 3.15
CA ILE A 79 9.70 -11.33 1.72
C ILE A 79 10.97 -11.72 0.97
N LYS A 80 12.15 -11.55 1.57
CA LYS A 80 13.44 -11.96 0.98
C LYS A 80 13.56 -13.47 0.78
N GLU A 81 12.89 -14.27 1.62
CA GLU A 81 12.87 -15.74 1.55
C GLU A 81 11.85 -16.30 0.53
N ILE A 82 11.05 -15.46 -0.13
CA ILE A 82 10.08 -15.89 -1.15
C ILE A 82 10.81 -16.32 -2.43
N ASN A 83 10.57 -17.56 -2.86
CA ASN A 83 11.18 -18.13 -4.07
C ASN A 83 10.51 -17.66 -5.38
N ILE A 84 9.26 -17.21 -5.31
CA ILE A 84 8.50 -16.76 -6.49
C ILE A 84 8.82 -15.29 -6.74
N GLU A 85 9.67 -15.02 -7.74
CA GLU A 85 10.22 -13.69 -7.99
C GLU A 85 9.14 -12.63 -8.30
N LYS A 86 8.07 -12.99 -9.01
CA LYS A 86 6.92 -12.08 -9.26
C LYS A 86 6.27 -11.63 -7.95
N VAL A 87 5.87 -12.58 -7.11
CA VAL A 87 5.24 -12.34 -5.80
C VAL A 87 6.18 -11.55 -4.88
N LYS A 88 7.47 -11.90 -4.89
CA LYS A 88 8.47 -11.19 -4.12
C LYS A 88 8.56 -9.72 -4.52
N ASN A 89 8.62 -9.41 -5.82
CA ASN A 89 8.70 -8.03 -6.30
C ASN A 89 7.43 -7.22 -5.98
N GLU A 90 6.25 -7.82 -6.11
CA GLU A 90 4.99 -7.19 -5.68
C GLU A 90 5.01 -6.83 -4.18
N LEU A 91 5.45 -7.76 -3.33
CA LEU A 91 5.52 -7.53 -1.88
C LEU A 91 6.67 -6.61 -1.48
N LEU A 92 7.74 -6.52 -2.27
CA LEU A 92 8.80 -5.52 -2.06
C LEU A 92 8.27 -4.09 -2.28
N GLY A 93 7.36 -3.88 -3.23
CA GLY A 93 6.70 -2.59 -3.46
C GLY A 93 5.93 -2.07 -2.25
N LEU A 94 5.45 -2.97 -1.38
CA LEU A 94 4.75 -2.62 -0.14
C LEU A 94 5.67 -2.03 0.95
N LEU A 95 6.97 -2.37 0.95
CA LEU A 95 7.84 -2.13 2.10
C LEU A 95 8.13 -0.66 2.38
N THR A 96 8.33 0.15 1.34
CA THR A 96 8.62 1.59 1.46
C THR A 96 7.41 2.38 1.98
N PRO A 97 6.22 2.32 1.37
CA PRO A 97 5.04 3.01 1.91
C PRO A 97 4.69 2.54 3.32
N LEU A 98 4.89 1.24 3.61
CA LEU A 98 4.66 0.69 4.94
C LEU A 98 5.63 1.27 5.98
N LEU A 99 6.91 1.43 5.62
CA LEU A 99 7.90 2.07 6.47
C LEU A 99 7.50 3.50 6.83
N CYS A 100 7.05 4.27 5.84
CA CYS A 100 6.56 5.64 6.03
C CYS A 100 5.37 5.69 7.00
N HIS A 101 4.34 4.87 6.80
CA HIS A 101 3.18 4.86 7.71
C HIS A 101 3.52 4.37 9.12
N MET A 102 4.39 3.37 9.25
CA MET A 102 4.87 2.90 10.55
C MET A 102 5.62 4.00 11.31
N TYR A 103 6.48 4.75 10.61
CA TYR A 103 7.17 5.92 11.18
C TYR A 103 6.18 6.98 11.68
N LEU A 104 5.19 7.34 10.88
CA LEU A 104 4.18 8.34 11.26
C LEU A 104 3.34 7.89 12.47
N GLU A 105 3.05 6.59 12.60
CA GLU A 105 2.37 6.06 13.79
C GLU A 105 3.26 6.12 15.04
N MET A 106 4.56 5.87 14.93
CA MET A 106 5.49 6.06 16.04
C MET A 106 5.55 7.53 16.49
N LEU A 107 5.53 8.49 15.56
CA LEU A 107 5.45 9.92 15.88
C LEU A 107 4.15 10.27 16.59
N ARG A 108 3.03 9.70 16.14
CA ARG A 108 1.71 9.93 16.73
C ARG A 108 1.64 9.50 18.19
N GLY A 109 2.36 8.45 18.56
CA GLY A 109 2.46 8.02 19.96
C GLY A 109 3.61 8.64 20.75
N GLY A 110 4.25 9.68 20.22
CA GLY A 110 5.25 10.47 20.94
C GLY A 110 6.66 9.86 20.97
N HIS A 111 6.94 8.87 20.12
CA HIS A 111 8.23 8.17 20.09
C HIS A 111 9.19 8.69 19.02
N GLY A 112 9.31 10.03 18.87
CA GLY A 112 10.09 10.65 17.80
C GLY A 112 11.55 10.18 17.69
N GLY A 113 12.26 10.07 18.81
CA GLY A 113 13.66 9.60 18.81
C GLY A 113 13.80 8.14 18.35
N ALA A 114 12.91 7.25 18.81
CA ALA A 114 12.91 5.85 18.39
C ALA A 114 12.48 5.69 16.92
N ALA A 115 11.51 6.51 16.47
CA ALA A 115 11.06 6.54 15.08
C ALA A 115 12.21 6.90 14.13
N GLN A 116 13.05 7.87 14.49
CA GLN A 116 14.22 8.26 13.71
C GLN A 116 15.24 7.14 13.58
N MET A 117 15.53 6.42 14.68
CA MET A 117 16.42 5.26 14.64
C MET A 117 15.82 4.13 13.77
N PHE A 118 14.53 3.88 13.90
CA PHE A 118 13.78 2.91 13.09
C PHE A 118 13.87 3.24 11.60
N LEU A 119 13.53 4.47 11.20
CA LEU A 119 13.55 4.90 9.80
C LEU A 119 14.95 4.81 9.20
N LYS A 120 15.97 5.31 9.91
CA LYS A 120 17.37 5.25 9.46
C LYS A 120 17.87 3.82 9.30
N ARG A 121 17.48 2.91 10.20
CA ARG A 121 17.87 1.50 10.15
C ARG A 121 17.30 0.81 8.92
N HIS A 122 16.00 0.97 8.68
CA HIS A 122 15.30 0.19 7.66
C HIS A 122 15.43 0.81 6.26
N SER A 123 15.54 2.14 6.13
CA SER A 123 15.75 2.80 4.84
C SER A 123 17.04 2.37 4.14
N ALA A 124 18.08 2.02 4.91
CA ALA A 124 19.33 1.49 4.37
C ALA A 124 19.23 0.04 3.87
N THR A 125 18.20 -0.71 4.28
CA THR A 125 18.04 -2.14 3.97
C THR A 125 17.05 -2.42 2.85
N LEU A 126 16.38 -1.36 2.37
CA LEU A 126 15.40 -1.45 1.29
C LEU A 126 16.11 -1.64 -0.05
N PRO A 127 15.68 -2.62 -0.86
CA PRO A 127 16.28 -2.89 -2.17
C PRO A 127 16.08 -1.76 -3.19
N GLN A 128 15.23 -0.78 -2.90
CA GLN A 128 14.98 0.38 -3.77
C GLN A 128 16.10 1.44 -3.73
N LYS A 129 17.11 1.30 -2.86
CA LYS A 129 18.17 2.32 -2.72
C LYS A 129 19.29 2.21 -3.77
N ASP A 130 19.39 1.11 -4.49
CA ASP A 130 20.27 1.03 -5.67
C ASP A 130 19.55 1.63 -6.88
N LEU A 131 19.44 2.97 -6.96
CA LEU A 131 19.26 3.79 -8.18
C LEU A 131 18.74 5.21 -7.86
N SER A 132 19.49 6.03 -7.11
CA SER A 132 19.33 7.50 -7.22
C SER A 132 20.54 8.31 -6.75
N TYR A 133 21.76 7.80 -6.90
CA TYR A 133 22.92 8.68 -6.91
C TYR A 133 23.14 9.16 -8.34
N HIS A 134 22.36 10.16 -8.77
CA HIS A 134 22.89 11.06 -9.79
C HIS A 134 24.05 11.79 -9.12
N GLN A 135 25.27 11.25 -9.27
CA GLN A 135 26.44 12.09 -9.15
C GLN A 135 26.25 13.27 -10.11
N PRO A 136 26.68 14.50 -9.74
CA PRO A 136 26.69 15.60 -10.68
C PRO A 136 27.63 15.20 -11.81
N ILE A 137 27.07 14.70 -12.91
CA ILE A 137 27.78 14.58 -14.17
C ILE A 137 27.94 16.02 -14.62
N ASP A 138 29.19 16.49 -14.51
CA ASP A 138 29.77 17.68 -15.11
C ASP A 138 28.85 18.89 -15.23
N GLY A 139 29.11 19.88 -14.37
CA GLY A 139 28.29 21.07 -14.18
C GLY A 139 27.83 21.73 -15.47
N ASN A 140 26.55 21.51 -15.84
CA ASN A 140 25.66 22.56 -16.33
C ASN A 140 24.19 22.16 -16.46
N LEU A 141 23.75 21.00 -15.97
CA LEU A 141 22.36 20.56 -16.14
C LEU A 141 21.65 20.53 -14.78
N PRO A 142 20.66 21.41 -14.53
CA PRO A 142 19.93 21.36 -13.28
C PRO A 142 19.11 20.07 -13.22
N SER A 143 19.22 19.36 -12.10
CA SER A 143 18.45 18.18 -11.69
C SER A 143 16.91 18.38 -11.69
N ALA A 144 16.43 19.52 -12.20
CA ALA A 144 15.04 19.91 -12.35
C ALA A 144 14.39 19.35 -13.63
N LEU A 145 15.11 18.66 -14.52
CA LEU A 145 14.56 18.13 -15.77
C LEU A 145 13.63 16.92 -15.61
N TYR A 146 13.57 16.30 -14.42
CA TYR A 146 12.62 15.20 -14.15
C TYR A 146 11.46 15.59 -13.23
N ARG A 147 11.41 16.85 -12.79
CA ARG A 147 10.26 17.38 -12.06
C ARG A 147 9.39 18.16 -13.07
N PRO A 148 8.16 17.71 -13.38
CA PRO A 148 7.22 18.60 -14.02
C PRO A 148 6.91 19.70 -13.02
N ASN A 149 7.57 20.86 -13.16
CA ASN A 149 7.28 22.02 -12.33
C ASN A 149 5.96 22.69 -12.75
N SER A 150 5.33 22.19 -13.83
CA SER A 150 4.01 22.58 -14.29
C SER A 150 3.29 21.41 -14.99
N LEU A 151 1.96 21.47 -15.02
CA LEU A 151 1.09 20.55 -15.76
C LEU A 151 1.47 20.46 -17.26
N GLU A 152 1.95 21.57 -17.81
CA GLU A 152 2.36 21.72 -19.21
C GLU A 152 3.62 20.91 -19.51
N GLN A 153 4.54 20.82 -18.55
CA GLN A 153 5.77 20.04 -18.67
C GLN A 153 5.50 18.52 -18.58
N LEU A 154 4.49 18.13 -17.80
CA LEU A 154 3.98 16.75 -17.77
C LEU A 154 3.32 16.39 -19.10
N PHE A 155 2.48 17.27 -19.65
CA PHE A 155 1.79 17.06 -20.92
C PHE A 155 2.76 16.89 -22.09
N ASN A 156 3.79 17.75 -22.16
CA ASN A 156 4.83 17.65 -23.19
C ASN A 156 5.67 16.37 -23.07
N SER A 157 5.91 15.90 -21.85
CA SER A 157 6.69 14.68 -21.61
C SER A 157 5.89 13.40 -21.90
N LEU A 158 4.57 13.41 -21.62
CA LEU A 158 3.62 12.38 -22.05
C LEU A 158 3.50 12.31 -23.57
N GLN A 159 3.45 13.48 -24.24
CA GLN A 159 3.35 13.58 -25.71
C GLN A 159 4.59 13.02 -26.42
N ASN A 160 5.77 13.17 -25.82
CA ASN A 160 7.05 12.75 -26.40
C ASN A 160 7.44 11.29 -26.08
N GLY A 161 6.61 10.57 -25.32
CA GLY A 161 6.86 9.15 -25.00
C GLY A 161 8.09 8.90 -24.12
N THR A 162 8.60 9.91 -23.42
CA THR A 162 9.83 9.81 -22.60
C THR A 162 9.55 9.49 -21.12
N ILE A 163 8.28 9.28 -20.75
CA ILE A 163 7.91 8.89 -19.38
C ILE A 163 7.66 7.38 -19.34
N ASP A 164 8.58 6.65 -18.73
CA ASP A 164 8.32 5.37 -18.10
C ASP A 164 7.52 5.60 -16.82
N ASN A 165 6.24 5.22 -16.78
CA ASN A 165 5.35 5.47 -15.62
C ASN A 165 5.89 4.95 -14.27
N GLU A 166 6.81 3.99 -14.29
CA GLU A 166 7.45 3.38 -13.12
C GLU A 166 8.47 4.30 -12.40
N THR A 167 9.15 5.17 -13.14
CA THR A 167 10.24 6.03 -12.62
C THR A 167 9.73 7.24 -11.83
N PRO A 168 8.71 8.00 -12.27
CA PRO A 168 8.20 9.13 -11.47
C PRO A 168 7.53 8.68 -10.16
N GLU A 169 6.97 7.47 -10.08
CA GLU A 169 6.42 6.94 -8.83
C GLU A 169 7.53 6.59 -7.82
N LYS A 170 8.58 5.90 -8.27
CA LYS A 170 9.75 5.56 -7.43
C LYS A 170 10.44 6.82 -6.92
N ASP A 171 10.59 7.84 -7.77
CA ASP A 171 11.17 9.14 -7.40
C ASP A 171 10.31 9.87 -6.38
N TYR A 172 8.97 9.85 -6.53
CA TYR A 172 8.06 10.42 -5.55
C TYR A 172 8.21 9.76 -4.18
N MET A 173 8.24 8.42 -4.13
CA MET A 173 8.36 7.68 -2.88
C MET A 173 9.71 7.90 -2.18
N ASN A 174 10.80 7.98 -2.95
CA ASN A 174 12.13 8.30 -2.40
C ASN A 174 12.16 9.73 -1.82
N GLN A 175 11.64 10.71 -2.55
CA GLN A 175 11.54 12.09 -2.06
C GLN A 175 10.66 12.19 -0.80
N LEU A 176 9.54 11.45 -0.77
CA LEU A 176 8.65 11.38 0.39
C LEU A 176 9.36 10.77 1.60
N LEU A 177 10.15 9.70 1.39
CA LEU A 177 10.92 9.06 2.46
C LEU A 177 11.96 10.02 3.07
N ASP A 178 12.66 10.78 2.23
CA ASP A 178 13.61 11.82 2.68
C ASP A 178 12.90 12.96 3.43
N ASP A 179 11.77 13.42 2.89
CA ASP A 179 10.93 14.45 3.51
C ASP A 179 10.43 14.01 4.89
N ILE A 180 9.94 12.78 5.01
CA ILE A 180 9.48 12.18 6.28
C ILE A 180 10.63 12.06 7.28
N GLY A 181 11.84 11.73 6.82
CA GLY A 181 13.02 11.64 7.68
C GLY A 181 13.41 12.96 8.35
N SER A 182 12.99 14.09 7.79
CA SER A 182 13.25 15.41 8.39
C SER A 182 12.19 15.89 9.40
N VAL A 183 11.14 15.12 9.62
CA VAL A 183 10.02 15.47 10.52
C VAL A 183 10.05 14.65 11.79
N TYR A 184 9.95 15.28 12.98
CA TYR A 184 10.13 14.63 14.28
C TYR A 184 8.88 14.64 15.15
N THR A 185 7.88 15.44 14.79
CA THR A 185 6.67 15.65 15.59
C THR A 185 5.43 15.61 14.71
N LEU A 186 4.27 15.31 15.32
CA LEU A 186 3.00 15.31 14.60
C LEU A 186 2.64 16.71 14.06
N GLN A 187 3.01 17.77 14.78
CA GLN A 187 2.80 19.15 14.34
C GLN A 187 3.57 19.46 13.04
N GLU A 188 4.81 18.99 12.94
CA GLU A 188 5.60 19.13 11.71
C GLU A 188 5.00 18.34 10.54
N VAL A 189 4.44 17.15 10.80
CA VAL A 189 3.71 16.36 9.79
C VAL A 189 2.56 17.17 9.20
N GLU A 190 1.74 17.79 10.05
CA GLU A 190 0.59 18.59 9.65
C GLU A 190 0.99 19.88 8.93
N SER A 191 2.13 20.46 9.27
CA SER A 191 2.65 21.68 8.64
C SER A 191 3.16 21.47 7.21
N ARG A 192 3.46 20.23 6.81
CA ARG A 192 4.02 19.89 5.51
C ARG A 192 2.95 19.30 4.59
N PRO A 193 2.52 20.03 3.54
CA PRO A 193 1.39 19.59 2.71
C PRO A 193 1.59 18.22 2.05
N SER A 194 2.80 17.88 1.60
CA SER A 194 3.10 16.58 0.95
C SER A 194 2.90 15.40 1.91
N ILE A 195 3.42 15.51 3.13
CA ILE A 195 3.33 14.46 4.14
C ILE A 195 1.92 14.41 4.74
N ALA A 196 1.29 15.56 4.95
CA ALA A 196 -0.10 15.64 5.39
C ALA A 196 -1.05 14.98 4.37
N ALA A 197 -0.84 15.20 3.06
CA ALA A 197 -1.59 14.54 2.00
C ALA A 197 -1.35 13.03 1.98
N PHE A 198 -0.10 12.57 2.10
CA PHE A 198 0.21 11.14 2.20
C PHE A 198 -0.47 10.50 3.43
N ARG A 199 -0.53 11.23 4.55
CA ARG A 199 -1.23 10.78 5.76
C ARG A 199 -2.75 10.86 5.65
N SER A 200 -3.32 11.65 4.75
CA SER A 200 -4.77 11.77 4.62
C SER A 200 -5.36 10.70 3.71
N CYS A 201 -4.60 10.15 2.77
CA CYS A 201 -5.06 9.13 1.83
C CYS A 201 -4.63 7.70 2.21
N LYS A 202 -5.23 6.73 1.50
CA LYS A 202 -4.73 5.36 1.48
C LYS A 202 -3.75 5.21 0.31
N TYR A 203 -2.75 4.37 0.49
CA TYR A 203 -1.86 3.94 -0.57
C TYR A 203 -2.49 2.76 -1.30
N ASP A 204 -2.77 2.94 -2.59
CA ASP A 204 -3.31 1.89 -3.46
C ASP A 204 -2.19 0.94 -3.88
N ILE A 205 -2.40 -0.37 -3.73
CA ILE A 205 -1.46 -1.39 -4.16
C ILE A 205 -2.20 -2.52 -4.87
N TYR A 206 -1.69 -2.92 -6.02
CA TYR A 206 -2.19 -4.05 -6.79
C TYR A 206 -1.33 -5.27 -6.50
N LEU A 207 -1.94 -6.31 -5.93
CA LEU A 207 -1.26 -7.57 -5.64
C LEU A 207 -1.93 -8.71 -6.42
N SER A 208 -1.14 -9.66 -6.90
CA SER A 208 -1.66 -10.92 -7.38
C SER A 208 -2.36 -11.68 -6.25
N GLN A 209 -3.26 -12.61 -6.61
CA GLN A 209 -3.94 -13.46 -5.65
C GLN A 209 -2.95 -14.26 -4.78
N ASP A 210 -1.85 -14.71 -5.38
CA ASP A 210 -0.79 -15.46 -4.69
C ASP A 210 -0.03 -14.59 -3.69
N ALA A 211 0.36 -13.38 -4.08
CA ALA A 211 1.03 -12.43 -3.19
C ALA A 211 0.16 -12.07 -1.98
N LEU A 212 -1.12 -11.78 -2.22
CA LEU A 212 -2.07 -11.50 -1.15
C LEU A 212 -2.27 -12.70 -0.21
N ASN A 213 -2.33 -13.91 -0.75
CA ASN A 213 -2.48 -15.13 0.06
C ASN A 213 -1.24 -15.38 0.92
N MET A 214 -0.03 -15.21 0.36
CA MET A 214 1.23 -15.34 1.11
C MET A 214 1.32 -14.30 2.23
N LEU A 215 0.98 -13.03 1.95
CA LEU A 215 0.96 -11.98 2.95
C LEU A 215 -0.03 -12.28 4.07
N LYS A 216 -1.25 -12.70 3.74
CA LYS A 216 -2.27 -13.10 4.74
C LYS A 216 -1.80 -14.27 5.61
N ALA A 217 -1.22 -15.30 5.01
CA ALA A 217 -0.71 -16.47 5.74
C ALA A 217 0.41 -16.08 6.72
N TYR A 218 1.32 -15.21 6.31
CA TYR A 218 2.38 -14.69 7.18
C TYR A 218 1.81 -13.89 8.37
N LEU A 219 0.91 -12.94 8.11
CA LEU A 219 0.31 -12.09 9.15
C LEU A 219 -0.48 -12.92 10.18
N ALA A 220 -1.18 -13.95 9.73
CA ALA A 220 -1.93 -14.86 10.60
C ALA A 220 -1.01 -15.71 11.49
N LYS A 221 0.08 -16.25 10.92
CA LYS A 221 1.01 -17.15 11.63
C LYS A 221 1.74 -16.48 12.79
N HIS A 222 2.12 -15.22 12.62
CA HIS A 222 3.00 -14.52 13.57
C HIS A 222 2.27 -13.49 14.45
N SER A 223 0.93 -13.44 14.38
CA SER A 223 0.08 -12.53 15.15
C SER A 223 0.57 -11.06 15.06
N HIS A 224 0.85 -10.60 13.85
CA HIS A 224 1.35 -9.25 13.59
C HIS A 224 0.25 -8.19 13.64
N VAL A 225 -0.37 -8.02 14.81
CA VAL A 225 -1.54 -7.14 15.01
C VAL A 225 -1.23 -5.69 14.59
N LEU A 226 0.02 -5.24 14.81
CA LEU A 226 0.47 -3.91 14.41
C LEU A 226 0.55 -3.75 12.89
N LEU A 227 1.19 -4.68 12.19
CA LEU A 227 1.22 -4.66 10.71
C LEU A 227 -0.19 -4.75 10.14
N ILE A 228 -1.03 -5.63 10.67
CA ILE A 228 -2.43 -5.77 10.23
C ILE A 228 -3.17 -4.45 10.37
N GLN A 229 -3.02 -3.75 11.50
CA GLN A 229 -3.66 -2.45 11.71
C GLN A 229 -3.15 -1.41 10.72
N VAL A 230 -1.84 -1.28 10.54
CA VAL A 230 -1.26 -0.32 9.61
C VAL A 230 -1.75 -0.59 8.18
N LEU A 231 -1.74 -1.85 7.75
CA LEU A 231 -2.25 -2.27 6.44
C LEU A 231 -3.75 -1.96 6.27
N GLN A 232 -4.58 -2.30 7.25
CA GLN A 232 -6.03 -2.02 7.18
C GLN A 232 -6.36 -0.52 7.20
N THR A 233 -5.53 0.27 7.88
CA THR A 233 -5.77 1.71 8.05
C THR A 233 -5.33 2.49 6.81
N TRP A 234 -4.15 2.18 6.29
CA TRP A 234 -3.44 3.03 5.34
C TRP A 234 -3.33 2.45 3.93
N PHE A 235 -3.70 1.20 3.71
CA PHE A 235 -3.56 0.55 2.40
C PHE A 235 -4.92 0.18 1.84
N HIS A 236 -5.07 0.41 0.54
CA HIS A 236 -6.11 -0.18 -0.27
C HIS A 236 -5.46 -1.23 -1.16
N ILE A 237 -5.77 -2.51 -0.90
CA ILE A 237 -5.15 -3.63 -1.59
C ILE A 237 -6.16 -4.19 -2.57
N ASP A 238 -5.88 -4.03 -3.85
CA ASP A 238 -6.67 -4.59 -4.95
C ASP A 238 -6.00 -5.82 -5.53
N ILE A 239 -6.82 -6.77 -5.99
CA ILE A 239 -6.34 -8.01 -6.58
C ILE A 239 -6.25 -7.81 -8.08
N ASN A 240 -5.03 -7.87 -8.62
CA ASN A 240 -4.86 -7.87 -10.07
C ASN A 240 -5.40 -9.19 -10.63
N SER A 241 -6.49 -9.13 -11.40
CA SER A 241 -7.13 -10.31 -12.01
C SER A 241 -6.46 -10.78 -13.31
N ASP A 242 -5.33 -10.16 -13.70
CA ASP A 242 -4.64 -10.47 -14.96
C ASP A 242 -3.86 -11.79 -14.88
N SER A 243 -4.59 -12.89 -14.88
CA SER A 243 -4.05 -14.24 -15.09
C SER A 243 -4.95 -15.08 -16.01
N LYS A 244 -5.55 -14.45 -17.03
CA LYS A 244 -6.16 -15.13 -18.18
C LYS A 244 -6.00 -14.30 -19.45
N LYS A 245 -4.78 -14.30 -20.01
CA LYS A 245 -4.43 -14.07 -21.43
C LYS A 245 -2.91 -13.89 -21.48
N ASN A 246 -2.18 -15.00 -21.52
CA ASN A 246 -0.83 -15.14 -22.07
C ASN A 246 -0.43 -16.62 -21.92
N SER A 247 -1.30 -17.51 -22.38
CA SER A 247 -1.05 -18.96 -22.38
C SER A 247 -1.68 -19.64 -23.60
N GLU A 248 -1.74 -18.95 -24.73
CA GLU A 248 -2.05 -19.51 -26.05
C GLU A 248 -1.37 -18.60 -27.07
N ASP A 249 -0.13 -18.92 -27.41
CA ASP A 249 0.56 -18.63 -28.70
C ASP A 249 2.08 -18.78 -28.46
N ASP A 250 2.55 -20.03 -28.34
CA ASP A 250 3.94 -20.41 -28.60
C ASP A 250 3.99 -21.93 -28.89
N GLU A 251 3.31 -22.33 -29.96
CA GLU A 251 3.53 -23.52 -30.79
C GLU A 251 3.32 -23.00 -32.24
N GLU A 252 4.17 -23.11 -33.26
CA GLU A 252 5.38 -23.84 -33.66
C GLU A 252 6.18 -22.87 -34.58
N GLN A 253 7.50 -22.94 -34.79
CA GLN A 253 8.18 -23.91 -35.67
C GLN A 253 9.72 -23.72 -35.61
N PRO A 254 10.51 -24.74 -36.01
CA PRO A 254 11.97 -24.76 -35.88
C PRO A 254 12.68 -24.14 -37.09
N GLU A 255 13.69 -23.31 -36.87
CA GLU A 255 14.64 -22.92 -37.95
C GLU A 255 16.06 -23.39 -37.64
N ASP A 256 16.43 -24.44 -38.38
CA ASP A 256 17.72 -24.76 -39.00
C ASP A 256 19.04 -24.34 -38.32
N VAL A 257 19.69 -25.36 -37.76
CA VAL A 257 21.12 -25.39 -37.44
C VAL A 257 21.94 -25.33 -38.73
N ASN A 258 22.47 -24.16 -39.08
CA ASN A 258 23.53 -24.05 -40.08
C ASN A 258 24.91 -24.04 -39.40
N ALA A 259 25.38 -25.24 -39.06
CA ALA A 259 26.76 -25.49 -38.67
C ALA A 259 27.60 -25.73 -39.93
N ASN A 260 28.24 -24.67 -40.43
CA ASN A 260 29.17 -24.77 -41.54
C ASN A 260 30.59 -24.94 -41.00
N CYS A 261 31.04 -26.19 -40.85
CA CYS A 261 32.45 -26.57 -40.75
C CYS A 261 32.66 -27.82 -41.60
N GLU A 262 32.88 -27.64 -42.89
CA GLU A 262 33.43 -28.68 -43.76
C GLU A 262 34.96 -28.65 -43.70
N GLU A 263 35.54 -29.66 -43.06
CA GLU A 263 36.88 -30.14 -43.35
C GLU A 263 36.86 -30.99 -44.62
N LYS A 264 37.69 -30.67 -45.62
CA LYS A 264 38.31 -31.67 -46.51
C LYS A 264 39.73 -31.29 -46.92
N LEU A 265 40.66 -31.98 -46.26
CA LEU A 265 41.92 -32.61 -46.70
C LEU A 265 42.64 -32.22 -48.02
N ASN A 266 43.98 -32.17 -47.84
CA ASN A 266 45.12 -32.46 -48.74
C ASN A 266 45.41 -31.42 -49.84
N ASP A 267 46.65 -30.99 -50.09
CA ASP A 267 47.83 -31.83 -50.34
C ASP A 267 49.17 -31.06 -50.14
N LYS A 268 50.24 -31.85 -50.07
CA LYS A 268 51.67 -31.51 -49.90
C LYS A 268 52.27 -30.71 -51.06
N HIS A 269 52.99 -29.62 -50.76
CA HIS A 269 54.43 -29.41 -51.06
C HIS A 269 54.92 -28.08 -50.51
#